data_AF-A0A2E3DDF9-F1
#
_entry.id   AF-A0A2E3DDF9-F1
#
_cell.length_a   1.000
_cell.length_b   1.000
_cell.length_c   1.000
_cell.angle_alpha   90.00
_cell.angle_beta   90.00
_cell.angle_gamma   90.00
#
_symmetry.space_group_name_H-M   'P 1'
#
loop_
_entity.id
_entity.type
_entity.pdbx_description
1 polymer ?
#
loop_
_entity_poly.entity_id
_entity_poly.type
_entity_poly.pdbx_seq_one_letter_code
_entity_poly.pdbx_strand_id
1 'polypeptide(L)'
;MLLFGHDADRLPIGTAQVEVVGEGAAAQLEATLEFDQADPFAARVAGAWDRGLLRAVSVGWFPADPSEVRDVFDDQTGAFLFTEYPRNELAELSVVPIPANPDAVRVAASLDFKTELEALTQSQPATEAKNTAGTSQRKINLARWELARRRRNRG
;
A
#
# COMPACT_ATOMS: atom_id res chain seq x y z
N MET A 1 3.22 9.24 11.97
CA MET A 1 4.57 8.65 12.22
C MET A 1 4.81 7.52 11.25
N LEU A 2 6.06 7.14 10.99
CA LEU A 2 6.41 6.02 10.11
C LEU A 2 7.03 4.87 10.92
N LEU A 3 6.45 3.68 10.83
CA LEU A 3 6.95 2.47 11.51
C LEU A 3 7.47 1.44 10.50
N PHE A 4 8.08 0.37 11.01
CA PHE A 4 8.42 -0.82 10.23
C PHE A 4 7.63 -2.02 10.78
N GLY A 5 6.86 -2.68 9.92
CA GLY A 5 6.20 -3.94 10.27
C GLY A 5 5.19 -3.87 11.42
N HIS A 6 4.53 -2.72 11.63
CA HIS A 6 3.61 -2.49 12.76
C HIS A 6 4.26 -2.64 14.15
N ASP A 7 5.59 -2.56 14.23
CA ASP A 7 6.31 -2.67 15.50
C ASP A 7 6.18 -1.38 16.31
N ALA A 8 5.25 -1.37 17.26
CA ALA A 8 5.02 -0.26 18.19
C ALA A 8 5.96 -0.29 19.40
N ASP A 9 6.72 -1.38 19.61
CA ASP A 9 7.71 -1.48 20.68
C ASP A 9 9.04 -0.80 20.30
N ARG A 10 9.22 -0.55 19.00
CA ARG A 10 10.35 0.21 18.46
C ARG A 10 10.01 1.70 18.32
N LEU A 11 11.04 2.54 18.46
CA LEU A 11 10.95 3.92 18.02
C LEU A 11 10.59 4.02 16.52
N PRO A 12 9.82 5.05 16.12
CA PRO A 12 9.51 5.28 14.72
C PRO A 12 10.77 5.37 13.85
N ILE A 13 10.68 4.83 12.63
CA ILE A 13 11.78 4.87 11.65
C ILE A 13 11.77 6.16 10.82
N GLY A 14 10.90 7.11 11.16
CA GLY A 14 10.74 8.36 10.44
C GLY A 14 9.37 9.00 10.59
N THR A 15 9.06 9.89 9.65
CA THR A 15 7.77 10.57 9.55
C THR A 15 7.08 10.25 8.23
N ALA A 16 5.78 10.47 8.19
CA ALA A 16 4.97 10.34 7.00
C ALA A 16 3.96 11.48 6.97
N GLN A 17 3.89 12.20 5.86
CA GLN A 17 2.85 13.17 5.57
C GLN A 17 1.84 12.50 4.66
N VAL A 18 0.57 12.48 5.07
CA VAL A 18 -0.50 11.77 4.35
C VAL A 18 -1.57 12.76 3.93
N GLU A 19 -2.02 12.64 2.70
CA GLU A 19 -3.07 13.47 2.12
C GLU A 19 -4.05 12.61 1.33
N VAL A 20 -5.28 13.10 1.18
CA VAL A 20 -6.26 12.52 0.26
C VAL A 20 -6.21 13.33 -1.02
N VAL A 21 -5.95 12.68 -2.15
CA VAL A 21 -5.86 13.28 -3.48
C VAL A 21 -7.02 12.81 -4.34
N GLY A 22 -7.70 13.74 -5.01
CA GLY A 22 -8.90 13.43 -5.81
C GLY A 22 -10.18 13.40 -4.99
N GLU A 23 -11.29 13.02 -5.61
CA GLU A 23 -12.63 13.11 -5.02
C GLU A 23 -13.49 11.86 -5.29
N GLY A 24 -14.44 11.61 -4.39
CA GLY A 24 -15.41 10.52 -4.52
C GLY A 24 -14.75 9.13 -4.63
N ALA A 25 -15.25 8.30 -5.53
CA ALA A 25 -14.74 6.94 -5.74
C ALA A 25 -13.32 6.88 -6.34
N ALA A 26 -12.81 8.01 -6.83
CA ALA A 26 -11.45 8.13 -7.36
C ALA A 26 -10.47 8.74 -6.32
N ALA A 27 -10.95 9.12 -5.14
CA ALA A 27 -10.12 9.69 -4.09
C ALA A 27 -9.12 8.67 -3.57
N GLN A 28 -7.88 9.09 -3.47
CA GLN A 28 -6.73 8.26 -3.21
C GLN A 28 -5.97 8.74 -1.98
N LEU A 29 -5.38 7.84 -1.19
CA LEU A 29 -4.39 8.27 -0.19
C LEU A 29 -3.04 8.50 -0.88
N GLU A 30 -2.31 9.54 -0.52
CA GLU A 30 -0.91 9.70 -0.89
C GLU A 30 -0.09 9.89 0.37
N ALA A 31 1.08 9.26 0.43
CA ALA A 31 1.98 9.40 1.56
C ALA A 31 3.39 9.78 1.07
N THR A 32 3.94 10.85 1.64
CA THR A 32 5.36 11.21 1.51
C THR A 32 6.09 10.73 2.75
N LEU A 33 7.06 9.83 2.55
CA LEU A 33 7.81 9.19 3.62
C LEU A 33 9.17 9.86 3.82
N GLU A 34 9.52 10.16 5.06
CA GLU A 34 10.84 10.66 5.44
C GLU A 34 11.45 9.72 6.47
N PHE A 35 12.51 9.01 6.09
CA PHE A 35 13.19 8.07 6.97
C PHE A 35 14.23 8.79 7.84
N ASP A 36 14.30 8.43 9.11
CA ASP A 36 15.37 8.89 10.00
C ASP A 36 16.70 8.26 9.58
N GLN A 37 17.59 9.06 8.99
CA GLN A 37 18.91 8.58 8.56
C GLN A 37 19.92 8.48 9.71
N ALA A 38 19.61 9.04 10.89
CA ALA A 38 20.48 8.96 12.05
C ALA A 38 20.35 7.60 12.77
N ASP A 39 19.18 6.94 12.69
CA ASP A 39 19.01 5.56 13.14
C ASP A 39 19.52 4.57 12.08
N PRO A 40 20.55 3.75 12.38
CA PRO A 40 21.07 2.74 11.44
C PRO A 40 20.02 1.77 10.92
N PHE A 41 18.98 1.45 11.71
CA PHE A 41 17.92 0.57 11.25
C PHE A 41 17.00 1.26 10.25
N ALA A 42 16.51 2.45 10.57
CA ALA A 42 15.72 3.25 9.66
C ALA A 42 16.46 3.53 8.34
N ALA A 43 17.77 3.85 8.40
CA ALA A 43 18.62 3.99 7.22
C ALA A 43 18.70 2.71 6.37
N ARG A 44 18.77 1.52 7.00
CA ARG A 44 18.72 0.23 6.29
C ARG A 44 17.37 -0.01 5.61
N VAL A 45 16.27 0.35 6.27
CA VAL A 45 14.92 0.24 5.70
C VAL A 45 14.79 1.18 4.50
N ALA A 46 15.23 2.43 4.63
CA ALA A 46 15.26 3.40 3.54
C ALA A 46 16.06 2.87 2.34
N GLY A 47 17.26 2.34 2.58
CA GLY A 47 18.06 1.75 1.50
C GLY A 47 17.40 0.54 0.84
N ALA A 48 16.67 -0.29 1.59
CA ALA A 48 15.90 -1.40 1.01
C ALA A 48 14.70 -0.92 0.20
N TRP A 49 14.04 0.15 0.64
CA TRP A 49 12.96 0.82 -0.08
C TRP A 49 13.43 1.45 -1.40
N ASP A 50 14.57 2.15 -1.38
CA ASP A 50 15.16 2.79 -2.57
C ASP A 50 15.61 1.77 -3.62
N ARG A 51 16.09 0.60 -3.18
CA ARG A 51 16.44 -0.52 -4.07
C ARG A 51 15.24 -1.35 -4.52
N GLY A 52 14.02 -1.02 -4.08
CA GLY A 52 12.80 -1.75 -4.45
C GLY A 52 12.64 -3.12 -3.79
N LEU A 53 13.47 -3.45 -2.79
CA LEU A 53 13.34 -4.69 -1.99
C LEU A 53 12.13 -4.60 -1.05
N LEU A 54 11.86 -3.39 -0.56
CA LEU A 54 10.63 -3.03 0.14
C LEU A 54 9.84 -2.07 -0.76
N ARG A 55 8.54 -2.31 -0.93
CA ARG A 55 7.70 -1.55 -1.89
C ARG A 55 6.27 -1.33 -1.44
N ALA A 56 5.97 -1.71 -0.20
CA ALA A 56 4.62 -1.69 0.32
C ALA A 56 4.57 -0.96 1.65
N VAL A 57 3.44 -0.30 1.87
CA VAL A 57 3.05 0.24 3.16
C VAL A 57 1.73 -0.38 3.58
N SER A 58 1.52 -0.43 4.88
CA SER A 58 0.25 -0.79 5.50
C SER A 58 -0.20 0.37 6.37
N VAL A 59 -1.52 0.54 6.46
CA VAL A 59 -2.14 1.60 7.26
C VAL A 59 -2.96 0.97 8.37
N GLY A 60 -2.73 1.46 9.58
CA GLY A 60 -3.64 1.24 10.70
C GLY A 60 -4.61 2.42 10.78
N TRP A 61 -5.88 2.12 11.02
CA TRP A 61 -6.92 3.13 11.21
C TRP A 61 -7.82 2.74 12.37
N PHE A 62 -8.47 3.73 12.95
CA PHE A 62 -9.50 3.54 13.96
C PHE A 62 -10.82 4.15 13.50
N PRO A 63 -11.97 3.60 13.92
CA PRO A 63 -13.25 4.24 13.71
C PRO A 63 -13.24 5.59 14.44
N ALA A 64 -13.48 6.68 13.70
CA ALA A 64 -13.53 8.01 14.28
C ALA A 64 -14.72 8.15 15.24
N ASP A 65 -15.81 7.43 14.95
CA ASP A 65 -16.99 7.34 15.79
C ASP A 65 -17.46 5.88 15.89
N PRO A 66 -17.17 5.18 16.99
CA PRO A 66 -17.61 3.81 17.20
C PRO A 66 -19.13 3.62 17.16
N SER A 67 -19.92 4.67 17.40
CA SER A 67 -21.39 4.58 17.38
C SER A 67 -21.99 4.49 15.98
N GLU A 68 -21.21 4.83 14.95
CA GLU A 68 -21.62 4.77 13.54
C GLU A 68 -21.22 3.44 12.87
N VAL A 69 -20.44 2.61 13.57
CA VAL A 69 -20.06 1.28 13.08
C VAL A 69 -21.29 0.39 13.05
N ARG A 70 -21.52 -0.26 11.90
CA ARG A 70 -22.70 -1.11 11.72
C ARG A 70 -22.37 -2.38 10.97
N ASP A 71 -22.95 -3.49 11.43
CA ASP A 71 -22.91 -4.75 10.70
C ASP A 71 -23.94 -4.73 9.58
N VAL A 72 -23.50 -5.12 8.39
CA VAL A 72 -24.31 -5.23 7.19
C VAL A 72 -24.64 -6.70 6.98
N PHE A 73 -25.93 -6.98 6.82
CA PHE A 73 -26.48 -8.32 6.61
C PHE A 73 -27.12 -8.41 5.24
N ASP A 74 -27.18 -9.63 4.71
CA ASP A 74 -27.94 -9.94 3.50
C ASP A 74 -29.45 -9.92 3.81
N ASP A 75 -30.19 -9.05 3.14
CA ASP A 75 -31.62 -8.84 3.43
C ASP A 75 -32.49 -10.08 3.19
N GLN A 76 -32.05 -11.05 2.36
CA GLN A 76 -32.83 -12.23 2.01
C GLN A 76 -32.55 -13.41 2.95
N THR A 77 -31.30 -13.57 3.35
CA THR A 77 -30.82 -14.73 4.10
C THR A 77 -30.53 -14.41 5.57
N GLY A 78 -30.42 -13.13 5.93
CA GLY A 78 -29.98 -12.67 7.25
C GLY A 78 -28.50 -12.96 7.54
N ALA A 79 -27.73 -13.38 6.53
CA ALA A 79 -26.32 -13.71 6.69
C ALA A 79 -25.48 -12.45 6.89
N PHE A 80 -24.51 -12.49 7.81
CA PHE A 80 -23.51 -11.42 7.95
C PHE A 80 -22.68 -11.28 6.68
N LEU A 81 -22.53 -10.03 6.20
CA LEU A 81 -21.72 -9.72 5.02
C LEU A 81 -20.39 -9.08 5.44
N PHE A 82 -20.46 -7.91 6.08
CA PHE A 82 -19.31 -7.14 6.52
C PHE A 82 -19.71 -6.09 7.54
N THR A 83 -18.74 -5.54 8.27
CA THR A 83 -18.94 -4.36 9.12
C THR A 83 -18.54 -3.12 8.34
N GLU A 84 -19.41 -2.12 8.31
CA GLU A 84 -19.15 -0.82 7.71
C GLU A 84 -18.60 0.15 8.75
N TYR A 85 -17.56 0.90 8.37
CA TYR A 85 -16.90 1.91 9.18
C TYR A 85 -16.98 3.27 8.46
N PRO A 86 -18.03 4.07 8.68
CA PRO A 86 -18.33 5.25 7.86
C PRO A 86 -17.30 6.38 7.98
N ARG A 87 -16.70 6.54 9.17
CA ARG A 87 -15.65 7.52 9.44
C ARG A 87 -14.45 6.85 10.07
N ASN A 88 -13.27 7.08 9.49
CA ASN A 88 -12.02 6.48 9.94
C ASN A 88 -10.96 7.56 10.10
N GLU A 89 -10.15 7.42 11.13
CA GLU A 89 -8.95 8.21 11.35
C GLU A 89 -7.72 7.36 11.09
N LEU A 90 -6.74 7.91 10.38
CA LEU A 90 -5.48 7.25 10.15
C LEU A 90 -4.66 7.27 11.44
N ALA A 91 -4.38 6.08 11.98
CA ALA A 91 -3.65 5.92 13.23
C ALA A 91 -2.15 5.81 13.00
N GLU A 92 -1.75 5.02 12.02
CA GLU A 92 -0.35 4.74 11.73
C GLU A 92 -0.11 4.36 10.27
N LEU A 93 1.15 4.52 9.86
CA LEU A 93 1.63 4.09 8.57
C LEU A 93 2.94 3.33 8.76
N SER A 94 3.00 2.12 8.22
CA SER A 94 4.08 1.17 8.41
C SER A 94 4.66 0.75 7.07
N VAL A 95 5.99 0.80 6.90
CA VAL A 95 6.65 0.08 5.80
C VAL A 95 6.61 -1.41 6.13
N VAL A 96 6.10 -2.23 5.20
CA VAL A 96 5.92 -3.66 5.44
C VAL A 96 6.63 -4.51 4.37
N PRO A 97 7.27 -5.62 4.77
CA PRO A 97 7.84 -6.57 3.81
C PRO A 97 6.77 -7.36 3.06
N ILE A 98 5.61 -7.59 3.68
CA ILE A 98 4.49 -8.33 3.11
C ILE A 98 3.26 -7.41 3.15
N PRO A 99 2.71 -7.01 1.98
CA PRO A 99 1.50 -6.20 1.94
C PRO A 99 0.27 -7.02 2.33
N ALA A 100 -0.64 -6.43 3.10
CA ALA A 100 -1.97 -7.01 3.37
C ALA A 100 -2.90 -6.88 2.15
N ASN A 101 -2.74 -5.81 1.37
CA ASN A 101 -3.44 -5.59 0.11
C ASN A 101 -2.42 -5.67 -1.04
N PRO A 102 -2.54 -6.62 -1.99
CA PRO A 102 -1.63 -6.70 -3.12
C PRO A 102 -1.62 -5.45 -4.01
N ASP A 103 -2.66 -4.61 -3.93
CA ASP A 103 -2.73 -3.31 -4.60
C ASP A 103 -2.06 -2.17 -3.81
N ALA A 104 -1.54 -2.42 -2.60
CA ALA A 104 -0.75 -1.47 -1.81
C ALA A 104 0.68 -1.26 -2.35
N VAL A 105 0.82 -1.33 -3.68
CA VAL A 105 2.06 -1.13 -4.41
C VAL A 105 2.18 0.34 -4.78
N ARG A 106 3.40 0.87 -4.67
CA ARG A 106 3.74 2.23 -5.11
C ARG A 106 3.36 2.45 -6.59
N VAL A 107 2.44 3.37 -6.89
CA VAL A 107 2.24 3.93 -8.24
C VAL A 107 3.41 4.85 -8.61
N ALA A 108 4.45 4.32 -9.24
CA ALA A 108 5.42 5.16 -9.93
C ALA A 108 4.91 5.43 -11.36
N ALA A 109 4.71 6.69 -11.72
CA ALA A 109 4.54 7.08 -13.12
C ALA A 109 5.70 6.51 -13.96
N SER A 110 5.34 5.68 -14.95
CA SER A 110 6.14 4.86 -15.86
C SER A 110 6.76 3.57 -15.29
N LEU A 111 5.95 2.51 -15.16
CA LEU A 111 6.49 1.15 -15.26
C LEU A 111 5.72 0.41 -16.35
N ASP A 112 6.22 0.55 -17.57
CA ASP A 112 5.93 -0.30 -18.73
C ASP A 112 6.50 -1.71 -18.46
N PHE A 113 6.01 -2.35 -17.40
CA PHE A 113 6.48 -3.66 -16.94
C PHE A 113 6.29 -4.77 -17.98
N LYS A 114 5.47 -4.53 -19.01
CA LYS A 114 5.16 -5.53 -20.01
C LYS A 114 6.36 -5.83 -20.91
N THR A 115 7.11 -4.80 -21.28
CA THR A 115 8.23 -4.91 -22.22
C THR A 115 9.45 -5.62 -21.61
N GLU A 116 9.72 -5.40 -20.32
CA GLU A 116 10.86 -6.02 -19.62
C GLU A 116 10.57 -7.44 -19.12
N LEU A 117 9.32 -7.73 -18.73
CA LEU A 117 8.89 -9.10 -18.39
C LEU A 117 8.90 -10.01 -19.62
N GLU A 118 8.42 -9.52 -20.78
CA GLU A 118 8.38 -10.27 -22.04
C GLU A 118 9.80 -10.56 -22.57
N ALA A 119 10.73 -9.61 -22.44
CA ALA A 119 12.14 -9.76 -22.82
C ALA A 119 12.89 -10.78 -21.92
N LEU A 120 12.60 -10.81 -20.62
CA LEU A 120 13.18 -11.76 -19.67
C LEU A 120 12.62 -13.18 -19.84
N THR A 121 11.36 -13.33 -20.25
CA THR A 121 10.80 -14.66 -20.60
C THR A 121 11.34 -15.24 -21.91
N GLN A 122 11.92 -14.42 -22.79
CA GLN A 122 12.37 -14.87 -24.12
C GLN A 122 13.90 -14.93 -24.30
N SER A 123 14.70 -14.46 -23.34
CA SER A 123 16.17 -14.49 -23.44
C SER A 123 16.85 -15.26 -22.30
N GLN A 124 16.96 -16.57 -22.55
CA GLN A 124 18.04 -17.48 -22.14
C GLN A 124 18.10 -18.07 -20.69
N PRO A 125 18.55 -19.34 -20.58
CA PRO A 125 18.77 -20.02 -19.31
C PRO A 125 19.97 -19.42 -18.55
N ALA A 126 19.96 -19.63 -17.24
CA ALA A 126 20.87 -19.06 -16.25
C ALA A 126 22.34 -18.98 -16.67
N THR A 127 22.95 -17.81 -16.50
CA THR A 127 24.37 -17.69 -16.14
C THR A 127 24.62 -16.41 -15.35
N GLU A 128 25.57 -16.49 -14.42
CA GLU A 128 25.85 -15.57 -13.32
C GLU A 128 26.38 -14.18 -13.75
N ALA A 129 26.06 -13.17 -12.91
CA ALA A 129 27.00 -12.27 -12.22
C ALA A 129 26.79 -10.73 -12.36
N LYS A 130 26.87 -10.10 -11.17
CA LYS A 130 27.46 -8.78 -10.79
C LYS A 130 26.64 -7.48 -10.83
N ASN A 131 26.73 -6.79 -9.68
CA ASN A 131 26.20 -5.50 -9.26
C ASN A 131 26.52 -4.31 -10.19
N THR A 132 25.63 -3.32 -10.30
CA THR A 132 25.99 -1.89 -10.20
C THR A 132 24.79 -1.01 -9.84
N ALA A 133 25.06 0.10 -9.15
CA ALA A 133 24.14 1.04 -8.54
C ALA A 133 23.47 2.03 -9.52
N GLY A 134 22.31 2.57 -9.13
CA GLY A 134 21.70 3.73 -9.79
C GLY A 134 20.34 4.10 -9.21
N THR A 135 20.28 5.23 -8.48
CA THR A 135 19.10 5.78 -7.79
C THR A 135 18.10 6.42 -8.75
N SER A 136 16.78 6.27 -8.51
CA SER A 136 15.79 7.26 -8.97
C SER A 136 14.58 7.34 -8.02
N GLN A 137 14.26 8.55 -7.57
CA GLN A 137 13.12 8.86 -6.70
C GLN A 137 11.83 9.14 -7.50
N ARG A 138 10.63 8.71 -7.04
CA ARG A 138 9.29 9.20 -7.47
C ARG A 138 8.12 8.97 -6.45
N LYS A 139 7.11 9.85 -6.53
CA LYS A 139 5.81 9.97 -5.77
C LYS A 139 4.64 9.15 -6.39
N ILE A 140 3.56 8.89 -5.61
CA ILE A 140 2.51 7.84 -5.80
C ILE A 140 1.09 8.26 -5.36
N ASN A 141 0.08 7.80 -6.11
CA ASN A 141 -1.38 7.91 -5.88
C ASN A 141 -2.01 6.55 -5.43
N LEU A 142 -2.87 6.49 -4.40
CA LEU A 142 -3.57 5.26 -3.90
C LEU A 142 -5.13 5.26 -3.90
N ALA A 143 -5.86 4.88 -4.95
CA ALA A 143 -7.19 4.22 -4.87
C ALA A 143 -7.84 3.85 -6.23
N ARG A 144 -8.47 2.67 -6.24
CA ARG A 144 -9.89 2.51 -6.59
C ARG A 144 -10.42 1.17 -6.09
N TRP A 145 -11.47 1.19 -5.27
CA TRP A 145 -12.32 0.03 -5.01
C TRP A 145 -13.50 0.09 -6.00
N GLU A 146 -13.44 -0.67 -7.10
CA GLU A 146 -14.65 -0.94 -7.88
C GLU A 146 -15.28 -2.25 -7.41
N LEU A 147 -16.39 -2.11 -6.69
CA LEU A 147 -17.31 -3.18 -6.37
C LEU A 147 -17.80 -3.84 -7.67
N ALA A 148 -17.28 -5.03 -7.97
CA ALA A 148 -17.66 -5.83 -9.12
C ALA A 148 -19.11 -6.32 -8.99
N ARG A 149 -20.08 -5.50 -9.41
CA ARG A 149 -21.48 -5.93 -9.59
C ARG A 149 -21.71 -6.29 -11.06
N ARG A 150 -21.44 -7.55 -11.44
CA ARG A 150 -21.99 -8.17 -12.66
C ARG A 150 -22.29 -9.66 -12.50
N ARG A 151 -23.58 -9.98 -12.34
CA ARG A 151 -24.34 -11.03 -13.08
C ARG A 151 -25.81 -10.55 -13.09
N ARG A 152 -26.34 -9.95 -14.16
CA ARG A 152 -26.81 -10.48 -15.46
C ARG A 152 -27.90 -11.58 -15.34
N ASN A 153 -29.12 -11.16 -15.67
CA ASN A 153 -30.30 -11.85 -16.24
C ASN A 153 -31.12 -12.85 -15.39
N ARG A 154 -32.41 -12.50 -15.19
CA ARG A 154 -33.61 -13.19 -15.72
C ARG A 154 -34.88 -12.43 -15.30
N GLY A 155 -35.74 -12.09 -16.26
CA GLY A 155 -37.04 -11.43 -16.07
C GLY A 155 -37.29 -10.39 -17.14
#